data_AF-A0A699JBT3-F1
#
_entry.id   AF-A0A699JBT3-F1
#
_cell.length_a   1.000
_cell.length_b   1.000
_cell.length_c   1.000
_cell.angle_alpha   90.00
_cell.angle_beta   90.00
_cell.angle_gamma   90.00
#
_symmetry.space_group_name_H-M   'P 1'
#
loop_
_entity.id
_entity.type
_entity.pdbx_description
1 polymer ?
#
loop_
_entity_poly.entity_id
_entity_poly.type
_entity_poly.pdbx_seq_one_letter_code
_entity_poly.pdbx_strand_id
1 'polypeptide(L)'
;MSAMGELTFFLGLQVQHRPDGIFIHQNKYVQEILNKFDLGNVVTATTPYEAPKPKSKSDSDSPVNSVRVQGIKSLLLLLKGQPKLGLWYPKESPLVLEAYSDSDYAGENKERKSTTGGCQFLGRRLISWQCKKQTIVATSSTKAEYVAAANCCSQ
;
A
#
# COMPACT_ATOMS: atom_id res chain seq x y z
N MET A 1 31.87 19.25 8.38
CA MET A 1 30.53 18.65 8.25
C MET A 1 30.09 18.22 9.64
N SER A 2 29.03 18.83 10.20
CA SER A 2 28.51 18.43 11.52
C SER A 2 27.77 17.10 11.36
N ALA A 3 28.13 16.08 12.13
CA ALA A 3 27.45 14.79 12.10
C ALA A 3 26.01 14.97 12.63
N MET A 4 25.01 14.80 11.76
CA MET A 4 23.58 15.02 12.07
C MET A 4 22.94 13.97 13.01
N GLY A 5 23.73 13.33 13.88
CA GLY A 5 23.24 12.29 14.78
C GLY A 5 22.59 11.11 14.05
N GLU A 6 21.93 10.24 14.81
CA GLU A 6 21.18 9.11 14.25
C GLU A 6 19.85 9.58 13.65
N LEU A 7 19.49 9.01 12.49
CA LEU A 7 18.21 9.30 11.83
C LEU A 7 17.06 8.78 12.69
N THR A 8 16.24 9.69 13.23
CA THR A 8 15.07 9.34 14.06
C THR A 8 13.73 9.59 13.36
N PHE A 9 13.70 10.43 12.33
CA PHE A 9 12.50 10.77 11.57
C PHE A 9 12.82 11.15 10.12
N PHE A 10 12.03 10.65 9.17
CA PHE A 10 12.16 11.00 7.75
C PHE A 10 10.81 10.89 7.03
N LEU A 11 10.34 11.98 6.42
CA LEU A 11 9.10 12.01 5.61
C LEU A 11 7.87 11.37 6.29
N GLY A 12 7.70 11.54 7.61
CA GLY A 12 6.58 10.93 8.34
C GLY A 12 6.87 9.53 8.91
N LEU A 13 8.01 8.92 8.57
CA LEU A 13 8.50 7.66 9.13
C LEU A 13 9.31 7.95 10.39
N GLN A 14 8.99 7.26 11.48
CA GLN A 14 9.75 7.26 12.72
C GLN A 14 10.70 6.07 12.73
N VAL A 15 11.96 6.31 13.08
CA VAL A 15 13.03 5.31 13.10
C VAL A 15 13.51 5.14 14.54
N GLN A 16 13.36 3.93 15.07
CA GLN A 16 13.87 3.55 16.37
C GLN A 16 15.08 2.63 16.19
N HIS A 17 16.25 3.11 16.58
CA HIS A 17 17.46 2.31 16.63
C HIS A 17 17.47 1.49 17.91
N ARG A 18 17.73 0.19 17.79
CA ARG A 18 17.90 -0.74 18.91
C ARG A 18 19.19 -1.53 18.70
N PRO A 19 19.78 -2.12 19.76
CA PRO A 19 21.00 -2.92 19.63
C PRO A 19 20.87 -4.09 18.64
N ASP A 20 19.66 -4.64 18.52
CA ASP A 20 19.29 -5.80 17.71
C ASP A 20 18.78 -5.44 16.30
N GLY A 21 18.58 -4.16 15.99
CA GLY A 21 18.08 -3.74 14.68
C GLY A 21 17.40 -2.37 14.65
N ILE A 22 16.72 -2.11 13.54
CA ILE A 22 16.02 -0.85 13.28
C ILE A 22 14.52 -1.14 13.15
N PHE A 23 13.70 -0.38 13.88
CA PHE A 23 12.24 -0.42 13.76
C PHE A 23 11.74 0.87 13.11
N ILE A 24 11.05 0.74 11.98
CA ILE A 24 10.45 1.87 11.25
C ILE A 24 8.93 1.81 11.38
N HIS A 25 8.29 2.89 11.82
CA HIS A 25 6.85 2.93 12.02
C HIS A 25 6.26 4.33 11.77
N GLN A 26 4.93 4.44 11.66
CA GLN A 26 4.21 5.68 11.37
C GLN A 26 3.17 6.05 12.44
N ASN A 27 3.38 5.64 13.68
CA ASN A 27 2.38 5.76 14.75
C ASN A 27 1.87 7.19 14.92
N LYS A 28 2.78 8.17 14.96
CA LYS A 28 2.40 9.58 15.10
C LYS A 28 1.49 10.04 13.96
N TYR A 29 1.86 9.70 12.72
CA TYR A 29 1.08 10.04 11.53
C TYR A 29 -0.31 9.38 11.52
N VAL A 30 -0.39 8.09 11.90
CA VAL A 30 -1.66 7.38 12.02
C VAL A 30 -2.56 8.06 13.06
N GLN A 31 -2.02 8.44 14.23
CA GLN A 31 -2.80 9.14 15.26
C GLN A 31 -3.28 10.52 14.79
N GLU A 32 -2.45 11.28 14.09
CA GLU A 32 -2.84 12.58 13.52
C GLU A 32 -3.98 12.44 12.49
N ILE A 33 -3.92 11.42 11.63
CA ILE A 33 -5.01 11.12 10.68
C ILE A 33 -6.28 10.73 11.42
N LEU A 34 -6.19 9.81 12.40
CA LEU A 34 -7.37 9.35 13.13
C LEU A 34 -8.06 10.49 13.89
N ASN A 35 -7.29 11.41 14.46
CA ASN A 35 -7.81 12.60 15.13
C ASN A 35 -8.43 13.57 14.12
N LYS A 36 -7.82 13.77 12.95
CA LYS A 36 -8.35 14.66 11.91
C LYS A 36 -9.72 14.23 11.38
N PHE A 37 -10.04 12.93 11.43
CA PHE A 37 -11.31 12.37 10.97
C PHE A 37 -12.25 11.95 12.13
N ASP A 38 -11.95 12.35 13.36
CA ASP A 38 -12.74 12.00 14.56
C ASP A 38 -12.96 10.48 14.75
N LEU A 39 -12.01 9.66 14.29
CA LEU A 39 -12.06 8.19 14.37
C LEU A 39 -11.38 7.62 15.64
N GLY A 40 -10.85 8.49 16.50
CA GLY A 40 -10.15 8.12 17.73
C GLY A 40 -10.97 7.22 18.69
N ASN A 41 -12.30 7.33 18.68
CA ASN A 41 -13.22 6.56 19.55
C ASN A 41 -14.06 5.50 18.82
N VAL A 42 -13.92 5.35 17.50
CA VAL A 42 -14.73 4.40 16.70
C VAL A 42 -14.21 2.96 16.79
N VAL A 43 -15.10 1.96 16.78
CA VAL A 43 -14.73 0.53 16.85
C VAL A 43 -13.81 0.14 15.69
N THR A 44 -12.81 -0.70 15.97
CA THR A 44 -11.82 -1.16 14.98
C THR A 44 -12.45 -2.12 13.98
N ALA A 45 -12.04 -2.04 12.72
CA ALA A 45 -12.44 -2.99 11.69
C ALA A 45 -11.39 -4.11 11.58
N THR A 46 -11.82 -5.36 11.55
CA THR A 46 -10.97 -6.53 11.30
C THR A 46 -10.88 -6.89 9.82
N THR A 47 -11.83 -6.44 9.01
CA THR A 47 -11.92 -6.77 7.59
C THR A 47 -11.73 -5.49 6.75
N PRO A 48 -10.81 -5.47 5.75
CA PRO A 48 -10.45 -4.25 5.02
C PRO A 48 -11.60 -3.64 4.20
N TYR A 49 -12.53 -4.47 3.76
CA TYR A 49 -13.61 -4.10 2.86
C TYR A 49 -14.71 -5.17 2.90
N GLU A 50 -15.97 -4.79 3.12
CA GLU A 50 -17.10 -5.66 2.79
C GLU A 50 -17.47 -5.41 1.32
N ALA A 51 -17.55 -6.48 0.53
CA ALA A 51 -17.98 -6.37 -0.86
C ALA A 51 -19.39 -5.76 -0.92
N PRO A 52 -19.66 -4.78 -1.82
CA PRO A 52 -20.99 -4.21 -1.96
C PRO A 52 -21.97 -5.33 -2.34
N LYS A 53 -22.99 -5.54 -1.50
CA LYS A 53 -24.09 -6.44 -1.87
C LYS A 53 -24.77 -5.89 -3.15
N PRO A 54 -25.18 -6.75 -4.10
CA PRO A 54 -25.87 -6.30 -5.30
C PRO A 54 -27.14 -5.53 -4.91
N LYS A 55 -27.24 -4.27 -5.35
CA LYS A 55 -28.42 -3.43 -5.10
C LYS A 55 -29.62 -3.98 -5.88
N SER A 56 -30.75 -4.18 -5.20
CA SER A 56 -32.06 -4.26 -5.85
C SER A 56 -32.38 -2.90 -6.50
N LYS A 57 -32.96 -2.93 -7.71
CA LYS A 57 -33.23 -1.74 -8.53
C LYS A 57 -34.34 -0.86 -7.92
N SER A 58 -33.97 0.14 -7.14
CA SER A 58 -34.67 1.42 -7.01
C SER A 58 -33.90 2.29 -6.01
N ASP A 59 -33.12 3.24 -6.51
CA ASP A 59 -33.32 4.66 -6.19
C ASP A 59 -32.18 5.51 -6.74
N SER A 60 -32.62 6.62 -7.32
CA SER A 60 -31.82 7.74 -7.79
C SER A 60 -31.20 8.44 -6.60
N ASP A 61 -29.92 8.17 -6.33
CA ASP A 61 -29.01 9.12 -5.69
C ASP A 61 -27.56 8.77 -6.06
N SER A 62 -26.78 9.81 -6.36
CA SER A 62 -25.45 9.74 -6.99
C SER A 62 -24.53 8.64 -6.41
N PRO A 63 -24.14 7.57 -7.16
CA PRO A 63 -23.69 6.32 -6.53
C PRO A 63 -22.17 6.19 -6.33
N VAL A 64 -21.36 7.18 -6.72
CA VAL A 64 -19.90 7.01 -6.85
C VAL A 64 -19.12 7.37 -5.57
N ASN A 65 -19.72 8.18 -4.67
CA ASN A 65 -19.01 8.71 -3.51
C ASN A 65 -19.13 7.87 -2.23
N SER A 66 -20.21 7.09 -2.04
CA SER A 66 -20.41 6.35 -0.78
C SER A 66 -19.45 5.17 -0.61
N VAL A 67 -19.18 4.41 -1.69
CA VAL A 67 -18.30 3.21 -1.62
C VAL A 67 -16.84 3.60 -1.37
N ARG A 68 -16.37 4.69 -1.99
CA ARG A 68 -14.99 5.18 -1.81
C ARG A 68 -14.75 5.69 -0.39
N VAL A 69 -15.67 6.51 0.11
CA VAL A 69 -15.60 7.04 1.47
C VAL A 69 -15.68 5.92 2.51
N GLN A 70 -16.55 4.93 2.28
CA GLN A 70 -16.64 3.75 3.15
C GLN A 70 -15.34 2.94 3.16
N GLY A 71 -14.73 2.71 1.99
CA GLY A 71 -13.46 2.01 1.90
C GLY A 71 -12.32 2.72 2.62
N ILE A 72 -12.22 4.05 2.46
CA ILE A 72 -11.23 4.88 3.18
C ILE A 72 -11.47 4.77 4.69
N LYS A 73 -12.72 4.87 5.14
CA LYS A 73 -13.06 4.75 6.56
C LYS A 73 -12.67 3.37 7.12
N SER A 74 -12.98 2.28 6.42
CA SER A 74 -12.58 0.93 6.83
C SER A 74 -11.06 0.77 6.93
N LEU A 75 -10.31 1.33 5.97
CA LEU A 75 -8.85 1.33 6.00
C LEU A 75 -8.30 2.08 7.23
N LEU A 76 -8.84 3.26 7.54
CA LEU A 76 -8.42 4.03 8.72
C LEU A 76 -8.75 3.28 10.03
N LEU A 77 -9.89 2.61 10.10
CA LEU A 77 -10.27 1.80 11.26
C LEU A 77 -9.39 0.54 11.41
N LEU A 78 -8.88 -0.01 10.31
CA LEU A 78 -7.89 -1.09 10.33
C LEU A 78 -6.56 -0.61 10.91
N LEU A 79 -6.08 0.56 10.48
CA LEU A 79 -4.86 1.18 11.02
C LEU A 79 -4.97 1.42 12.53
N LYS A 80 -6.14 1.82 13.03
CA LYS A 80 -6.42 1.95 14.46
C LYS A 80 -6.30 0.62 15.21
N GLY A 81 -6.73 -0.49 14.61
CA GLY A 81 -6.67 -1.82 15.21
C GLY A 81 -5.26 -2.37 15.38
N GLN A 82 -4.27 -1.81 14.66
CA GLN A 82 -2.88 -2.28 14.66
C GLN A 82 -1.88 -1.12 14.88
N PRO A 83 -1.92 -0.44 16.05
CA PRO A 83 -1.09 0.74 16.30
C PRO A 83 0.39 0.43 16.48
N LYS A 84 0.80 -0.84 16.49
CA LYS A 84 2.20 -1.29 16.60
C LYS A 84 2.75 -1.81 15.28
N LEU A 85 2.05 -1.60 14.17
CA LEU A 85 2.51 -2.06 12.87
C LEU A 85 3.71 -1.23 12.40
N GLY A 86 4.78 -1.91 12.01
CA GLY A 86 6.00 -1.29 11.52
C GLY A 86 6.92 -2.32 10.89
N LEU A 87 7.97 -1.83 10.23
CA LEU A 87 8.98 -2.66 9.59
C LEU A 87 10.14 -2.87 10.56
N TRP A 88 10.40 -4.14 10.88
CA TRP A 88 11.54 -4.54 11.70
C TRP A 88 12.68 -5.07 10.84
N TYR A 89 13.86 -4.44 10.97
CA TYR A 89 15.10 -4.81 10.30
C TYR A 89 16.14 -5.27 11.33
N PRO A 90 16.31 -6.59 11.53
CA PRO A 90 17.35 -7.11 12.40
C PRO A 90 18.74 -6.76 11.87
N LYS A 91 19.68 -6.47 12.77
CA LYS A 91 21.07 -6.11 12.42
C LYS A 91 21.79 -7.19 11.59
N GLU A 92 21.46 -8.45 11.84
CA GLU A 92 22.10 -9.62 11.21
C GLU A 92 21.31 -10.18 10.02
N SER A 93 20.24 -9.50 9.58
CA SER A 93 19.46 -9.95 8.43
C SER A 93 20.15 -9.55 7.13
N PRO A 94 20.33 -10.47 6.16
CA PRO A 94 20.79 -10.09 4.84
C PRO A 94 19.75 -9.16 4.19
N LEU A 95 20.22 -8.02 3.69
CA LEU A 95 19.40 -7.02 3.00
C LEU A 95 19.39 -7.30 1.50
N VAL A 96 18.86 -8.46 1.11
CA VAL A 96 18.69 -8.84 -0.29
C VAL A 96 17.47 -8.10 -0.85
N LEU A 97 17.63 -7.40 -1.97
CA LEU A 97 16.51 -6.80 -2.68
C LEU A 97 15.92 -7.84 -3.64
N GLU A 98 14.66 -8.23 -3.39
CA GLU A 98 13.90 -9.14 -4.25
C GLU A 98 12.68 -8.42 -4.78
N ALA A 99 12.34 -8.62 -6.05
CA ALA A 99 11.18 -7.99 -6.66
C ALA A 99 10.38 -9.00 -7.47
N TYR A 100 9.07 -8.93 -7.35
CA TYR A 100 8.12 -9.75 -8.08
C TYR A 100 7.26 -8.82 -8.93
N SER A 101 7.01 -9.21 -10.17
CA SER A 101 6.15 -8.50 -11.11
C SER A 101 5.17 -9.48 -11.74
N ASP A 102 3.98 -8.97 -12.04
CA ASP A 102 2.92 -9.72 -12.71
C ASP A 102 2.14 -8.76 -13.63
N SER A 103 1.47 -9.30 -14.64
CA SER A 103 0.62 -8.50 -15.52
C SER A 103 -0.73 -9.15 -15.78
N ASP A 104 -1.80 -8.38 -15.59
CA ASP A 104 -3.14 -8.78 -16.02
C ASP A 104 -3.37 -8.30 -17.45
N TYR A 105 -3.20 -9.22 -18.41
CA TYR A 105 -3.27 -8.92 -19.84
C TYR A 105 -4.67 -8.50 -20.28
N ALA A 106 -4.77 -7.29 -20.86
CA ALA A 106 -6.00 -6.73 -21.42
C ALA A 106 -7.20 -6.73 -20.46
N GLY A 107 -6.96 -6.71 -19.15
CA GLY A 107 -8.00 -6.75 -18.10
C GLY A 107 -8.92 -5.53 -18.09
N GLU A 108 -8.51 -4.39 -18.66
CA GLU A 108 -9.39 -3.22 -18.77
C GLU A 108 -10.29 -3.30 -20.02
N ASN A 109 -11.60 -3.43 -19.80
CA ASN A 109 -12.59 -3.63 -20.87
C ASN A 109 -12.68 -2.52 -21.92
N LYS A 110 -12.28 -1.28 -21.62
CA LYS A 110 -12.42 -0.13 -22.53
C LYS A 110 -11.24 0.05 -23.46
N GLU A 111 -10.03 0.23 -22.92
CA GLU A 111 -8.82 0.48 -23.73
C GLU A 111 -8.03 -0.80 -23.99
N ARG A 112 -8.48 -1.95 -23.44
CA ARG A 112 -7.80 -3.26 -23.52
C ARG A 112 -6.35 -3.19 -23.02
N LYS A 113 -6.07 -2.23 -22.14
CA LYS A 113 -4.75 -2.08 -21.52
C LYS A 113 -4.60 -3.08 -20.39
N SER A 114 -3.38 -3.58 -20.27
CA SER A 114 -3.01 -4.47 -19.17
C SER A 114 -2.81 -3.69 -17.88
N THR A 115 -2.90 -4.38 -16.75
CA THR A 115 -2.57 -3.84 -15.43
C THR A 115 -1.27 -4.47 -14.95
N THR A 116 -0.26 -3.67 -14.62
CA THR A 116 0.97 -4.13 -14.00
C THR A 116 0.78 -4.24 -12.49
N GLY A 117 1.03 -5.42 -11.94
CA GLY A 117 1.24 -5.65 -10.52
C GLY A 117 2.73 -5.79 -10.21
N GLY A 118 3.15 -5.35 -9.04
CA GLY A 118 4.50 -5.65 -8.57
C GLY A 118 4.71 -5.34 -7.10
N CYS A 119 5.69 -6.00 -6.50
CA CYS A 119 6.10 -5.79 -5.12
C CYS A 119 7.60 -5.98 -4.98
N GLN A 120 8.22 -5.12 -4.17
CA GLN A 120 9.65 -5.13 -3.87
C GLN A 120 9.85 -5.36 -2.38
N PHE A 121 10.77 -6.27 -2.07
CA PHE A 121 11.12 -6.71 -0.73
C PHE A 121 12.57 -6.40 -0.44
N LEU A 122 12.84 -5.88 0.76
CA LEU A 122 14.18 -5.81 1.32
C LEU A 122 14.31 -6.88 2.42
N GLY A 123 15.06 -7.93 2.13
CA GLY A 123 14.99 -9.19 2.85
C GLY A 123 13.57 -9.77 2.77
N ARG A 124 12.96 -10.06 3.93
CA ARG A 124 11.57 -10.56 4.00
C ARG A 124 10.51 -9.46 4.20
N ARG A 125 10.86 -8.18 3.98
CA ARG A 125 10.00 -7.03 4.31
C ARG A 125 9.58 -6.31 3.04
N LEU A 126 8.27 -6.19 2.82
CA LEU A 126 7.71 -5.44 1.70
C LEU A 126 7.98 -3.95 1.89
N ILE A 127 8.70 -3.34 0.95
CA ILE A 127 9.05 -1.91 0.99
C ILE A 127 8.24 -1.07 -0.01
N SER A 128 7.86 -1.66 -1.13
CA SER A 128 7.09 -1.01 -2.19
C SER A 128 6.17 -2.02 -2.86
N TRP A 129 5.00 -1.55 -3.27
CA TRP A 129 4.08 -2.31 -4.11
C TRP A 129 3.42 -1.36 -5.11
N GLN A 130 3.01 -1.91 -6.25
CA GLN A 130 2.29 -1.17 -7.28
C GLN A 130 1.22 -2.04 -7.93
N CYS A 131 0.11 -1.39 -8.26
CA CYS A 131 -0.91 -1.90 -9.16
C CYS A 131 -1.31 -0.74 -10.07
N LYS A 132 -0.87 -0.77 -11.33
CA LYS A 132 -0.96 0.38 -12.23
C LYS A 132 -1.36 -0.06 -13.63
N LYS A 133 -2.37 0.62 -14.21
CA LYS A 133 -2.71 0.46 -15.62
C LYS A 133 -1.51 0.83 -16.50
N GLN A 134 -1.15 -0.05 -17.43
CA GLN A 134 -0.07 0.21 -18.38
C GLN A 134 -0.45 1.38 -19.30
N THR A 135 0.53 2.16 -19.75
CA THR A 135 0.28 3.29 -20.66
C THR A 135 0.05 2.81 -22.08
N ILE A 136 0.74 1.74 -22.47
CA ILE A 136 0.64 1.12 -23.80
C ILE A 136 -0.32 -0.06 -23.79
N VAL A 137 -0.91 -0.34 -24.95
CA VAL A 137 -1.67 -1.57 -25.18
C VAL A 137 -0.68 -2.67 -25.56
N ALA A 138 -0.61 -3.71 -24.73
CA ALA A 138 0.18 -4.89 -25.05
C ALA A 138 -0.52 -5.71 -26.15
N THR A 139 0.25 -6.21 -27.10
CA THR A 139 -0.24 -7.04 -28.21
C THR A 139 -0.20 -8.54 -27.88
N SER A 140 0.41 -8.91 -26.75
CA SER A 140 0.50 -10.26 -26.23
C SER A 140 0.68 -10.22 -24.70
N SER A 141 0.38 -11.34 -24.03
CA SER A 141 0.66 -11.49 -22.60
C SER A 141 2.16 -11.33 -22.31
N THR A 142 3.04 -11.91 -23.13
CA THR A 142 4.51 -11.75 -22.99
C THR A 142 4.95 -10.29 -23.03
N LYS A 143 4.34 -9.46 -23.90
CA LYS A 143 4.64 -8.03 -23.94
C LYS A 143 4.15 -7.31 -22.68
N ALA A 144 2.98 -7.69 -22.16
CA ALA A 144 2.48 -7.14 -20.91
C ALA A 144 3.38 -7.49 -19.72
N GLU A 145 3.89 -8.72 -19.66
CA GLU A 145 4.85 -9.18 -18.65
C GLU A 145 6.16 -8.39 -18.72
N TYR A 146 6.70 -8.20 -19.93
CA TYR A 146 7.93 -7.44 -20.10
C TYR A 146 7.79 -5.98 -19.63
N VAL A 147 6.63 -5.36 -19.90
CA VAL A 147 6.32 -4.02 -19.40
C VAL A 147 6.18 -4.02 -17.88
N ALA A 148 5.58 -5.05 -17.28
CA ALA A 148 5.47 -5.18 -15.83
C ALA A 148 6.84 -5.33 -15.17
N ALA A 149 7.70 -6.21 -15.69
CA ALA A 149 9.07 -6.41 -15.21
C ALA A 149 9.91 -5.13 -15.33
N ALA A 150 9.86 -4.45 -16.48
CA ALA A 150 10.59 -3.20 -16.68
C ALA A 150 10.17 -2.12 -15.67
N ASN A 151 8.86 -1.96 -15.43
CA ASN A 151 8.33 -1.02 -14.43
C ASN A 151 8.72 -1.41 -12.99
N CYS A 152 8.91 -2.71 -12.71
CA CYS A 152 9.32 -3.18 -11.41
C CYS A 152 10.80 -2.92 -11.13
N CYS A 153 11.66 -3.02 -12.15
CA CYS A 153 13.09 -2.72 -12.05
C CYS A 153 13.42 -1.23 -12.06
N SER A 154 12.57 -0.38 -12.65
CA SER A 154 12.81 1.06 -12.77
C SER A 154 12.39 1.89 -11.55
N GLN A 155 11.79 1.26 -10.55
CA GLN A 155 11.12 1.94 -9.43
C GLN A 155 12.10 2.45 -8.37
#